data_AF-A0ABD5LMP1-F1
#
_entry.id   AF-A0ABD5LMP1-F1
#
_cell.length_a   1.000
_cell.length_b   1.000
_cell.length_c   1.000
_cell.angle_alpha   90.00
_cell.angle_beta   90.00
_cell.angle_gamma   90.00
#
_symmetry.space_group_name_H-M   'P 1'
#
loop_
_entity.id
_entity.type
_entity.pdbx_description
1 polymer ?
#
loop_
_entity_poly.entity_id
_entity_poly.type
_entity_poly.pdbx_seq_one_letter_code
_entity_poly.pdbx_strand_id
1 'polypeptide(L)'
;MSYLVEILLPVTANMVSQVLDTICYDLTEQFGGVTIHEKAPAEGFWKDGRKVEHDHIFLVEVMTDEINRSWWAQYRERLALMLSQEEIVVRAIPFERL
;
A
#
# COMPACT_ATOMS: atom_id res chain seq x y z
N MET A 1 -19.82 -5.34 -7.98
CA MET A 1 -18.93 -6.40 -7.48
C MET A 1 -18.04 -5.75 -6.46
N SER A 2 -17.91 -6.29 -5.26
CA SER A 2 -17.04 -5.70 -4.24
C SER A 2 -15.59 -6.12 -4.46
N TYR A 3 -14.67 -5.24 -4.08
CA TYR A 3 -13.24 -5.42 -4.25
C TYR A 3 -12.52 -5.13 -2.93
N LEU A 4 -11.56 -6.00 -2.60
CA LEU A 4 -10.54 -5.73 -1.60
C LEU A 4 -9.34 -5.17 -2.35
N VAL A 5 -9.00 -3.92 -2.09
CA VAL A 5 -7.82 -3.28 -2.65
C VAL A 5 -6.71 -3.37 -1.61
N GLU A 6 -5.58 -3.92 -2.03
CA GLU A 6 -4.39 -4.09 -1.21
C GLU A 6 -3.22 -3.30 -1.81
N ILE A 7 -2.56 -2.51 -0.95
CA ILE A 7 -1.33 -1.79 -1.27
C ILE A 7 -0.18 -2.47 -0.55
N LEU A 8 0.84 -2.87 -1.30
CA LEU A 8 2.10 -3.32 -0.73
C LEU A 8 3.01 -2.11 -0.55
N LEU A 9 3.25 -1.75 0.70
CA LEU A 9 3.89 -0.50 1.07
C LEU A 9 5.25 -0.79 1.72
N PRO A 10 6.35 -0.72 0.97
CA PRO A 10 7.70 -0.79 1.54
C PRO A 10 8.01 0.53 2.25
N VAL A 11 8.27 0.48 3.55
CA VAL A 11 8.55 1.67 4.35
C VAL A 11 9.80 1.44 5.20
N THR A 12 10.67 2.44 5.27
CA THR A 12 11.82 2.45 6.17
C THR A 12 11.39 2.80 7.59
N ALA A 13 12.06 2.22 8.61
CA ALA A 13 11.66 2.37 10.02
C ALA A 13 11.49 3.85 10.47
N ASN A 14 12.30 4.76 9.93
CA ASN A 14 12.24 6.19 10.24
C ASN A 14 11.04 6.94 9.62
N MET A 15 10.38 6.38 8.61
CA MET A 15 9.26 7.02 7.89
C MET A 15 7.90 6.46 8.26
N VAL A 16 7.84 5.35 9.02
CA VAL A 16 6.62 4.60 9.30
C VAL A 16 5.48 5.48 9.80
N SER A 17 5.67 6.22 10.90
CA SER A 17 4.57 7.02 11.49
C SER A 17 3.97 8.01 10.49
N GLN A 18 4.79 8.85 9.88
CA GLN A 18 4.32 9.91 8.98
C GLN A 18 3.62 9.35 7.73
N VAL A 19 4.18 8.27 7.17
CA VAL A 19 3.63 7.61 5.99
C VAL A 19 2.29 6.96 6.31
N LEU A 20 2.21 6.21 7.41
CA LEU A 20 0.97 5.53 7.80
C LEU A 20 -0.12 6.54 8.17
N ASP A 21 0.21 7.63 8.87
CA ASP A 21 -0.77 8.68 9.20
C ASP A 21 -1.38 9.32 7.94
N THR A 22 -0.53 9.61 6.95
CA THR A 22 -0.97 10.19 5.66
C THR A 22 -1.88 9.22 4.91
N ILE A 23 -1.48 7.94 4.82
CA ILE A 23 -2.25 6.92 4.12
C ILE A 23 -3.57 6.63 4.84
N CYS A 24 -3.54 6.55 6.17
CA CYS A 24 -4.74 6.38 6.99
C CYS A 24 -5.75 7.48 6.72
N TYR A 25 -5.30 8.74 6.74
CA TYR A 25 -6.15 9.90 6.47
C TYR A 25 -6.72 9.84 5.05
N ASP A 26 -5.87 9.73 4.03
CA ASP A 26 -6.29 9.73 2.62
C ASP A 26 -7.32 8.64 2.31
N LEU A 27 -7.07 7.42 2.81
CA LEU A 27 -7.93 6.27 2.53
C LEU A 27 -9.20 6.27 3.37
N THR A 28 -9.15 6.76 4.61
CA THR A 28 -10.36 6.91 5.44
C THR A 28 -11.29 7.97 4.86
N GLU A 29 -10.75 9.11 4.41
CA GLU A 29 -11.56 10.15 3.75
C GLU A 29 -12.18 9.65 2.44
N GLN A 30 -11.44 8.85 1.66
CA GLN A 30 -11.91 8.38 0.36
C GLN A 30 -12.86 7.16 0.44
N PHE A 31 -12.65 6.24 1.39
CA PHE A 31 -13.33 4.93 1.43
C PHE A 31 -14.07 4.64 2.75
N GLY A 32 -13.99 5.54 3.73
CA GLY A 32 -14.67 5.40 5.03
C GLY A 32 -13.98 4.46 6.02
N GLY A 33 -12.88 3.81 5.63
CA GLY A 33 -12.10 2.96 6.52
C GLY A 33 -10.90 2.32 5.82
N VAL A 34 -9.91 1.97 6.62
CA VAL A 34 -8.64 1.37 6.19
C VAL A 34 -8.15 0.38 7.25
N THR A 35 -7.59 -0.74 6.82
CA THR A 35 -6.92 -1.69 7.71
C THR A 35 -5.45 -1.79 7.33
N ILE A 36 -4.57 -1.83 8.32
CA ILE A 36 -3.12 -1.90 8.10
C ILE A 36 -2.57 -3.11 8.85
N HIS A 37 -1.85 -3.95 8.11
CA HIS A 37 -1.13 -5.09 8.66
C HIS A 37 0.36 -4.90 8.42
N GLU A 38 1.15 -4.90 9.48
CA GLU A 38 2.60 -5.00 9.36
C GLU A 38 2.95 -6.44 8.95
N LYS A 39 3.58 -6.62 7.78
CA LYS A 39 4.31 -7.83 7.48
C LYS A 39 5.73 -7.65 8.02
N ALA A 40 6.02 -8.40 9.09
CA ALA A 40 7.36 -8.60 9.66
C ALA A 40 8.42 -8.77 8.56
N PRO A 41 9.68 -8.34 8.80
CA PRO A 41 10.63 -7.92 7.77
C PRO A 41 10.64 -8.87 6.58
N ALA A 42 10.16 -8.39 5.45
CA ALA A 42 10.23 -9.15 4.23
C ALA A 42 11.69 -9.15 3.76
N GLU A 43 12.39 -10.27 3.91
CA GLU A 43 13.69 -10.44 3.27
C GLU A 43 13.49 -10.48 1.74
N GLY A 44 13.58 -9.30 1.11
CA GLY A 44 13.55 -9.17 -0.35
C GLY A 44 14.92 -9.49 -0.94
N PHE A 45 15.12 -10.72 -1.44
CA PHE A 45 16.32 -11.08 -2.19
C PHE A 45 16.13 -10.71 -3.67
N TRP A 46 16.75 -9.60 -4.10
CA TRP A 46 16.85 -9.25 -5.52
C TRP A 46 18.09 -9.90 -6.15
N LYS A 47 17.99 -10.29 -7.43
CA LYS A 47 19.02 -11.03 -8.18
C LYS A 47 20.42 -10.38 -8.21
N ASP A 48 20.52 -9.09 -7.90
CA ASP A 48 21.77 -8.34 -7.96
C ASP A 48 22.60 -8.38 -6.67
N GLY A 49 22.20 -9.19 -5.67
CA GLY A 49 22.97 -9.41 -4.44
C GLY A 49 23.08 -8.17 -3.53
N ARG A 50 22.37 -7.08 -3.85
CA ARG A 50 22.25 -5.90 -3.00
C ARG A 50 21.09 -6.11 -2.04
N LYS A 51 21.39 -6.09 -0.74
CA LYS A 51 20.39 -6.03 0.31
C LYS A 51 19.75 -4.64 0.22
N VAL A 52 18.48 -4.57 -0.15
CA VAL A 52 17.71 -3.34 -0.02
C VAL A 52 17.09 -3.37 1.37
N GLU A 53 17.50 -2.44 2.24
CA GLU A 53 16.92 -2.25 3.56
C GLU A 53 15.53 -1.60 3.43
N HIS A 54 14.54 -2.41 3.06
CA HIS A 54 13.15 -2.12 3.39
C HIS A 54 12.83 -2.92 4.63
N ASP A 55 13.06 -2.32 5.80
CA ASP A 55 12.92 -3.00 7.09
C ASP A 55 11.48 -3.52 7.33
N HIS A 56 10.47 -2.89 6.71
CA HIS A 56 9.06 -3.24 6.90
C HIS A 56 8.27 -3.17 5.59
N ILE A 57 7.39 -4.14 5.38
CA ILE A 57 6.33 -4.05 4.37
C ILE A 57 4.99 -3.97 5.10
N PHE A 58 4.25 -2.90 4.87
CA PHE A 58 2.88 -2.79 5.33
C PHE A 58 1.93 -3.22 4.21
N LEU A 59 0.91 -4.00 4.58
CA LEU A 59 -0.23 -4.30 3.73
C LEU A 59 -1.36 -3.38 4.16
N VAL A 60 -1.77 -2.48 3.26
CA VAL A 60 -2.85 -1.53 3.50
C VAL A 60 -4.07 -1.97 2.70
N GLU A 61 -5.20 -2.10 3.36
CA GLU A 61 -6.42 -2.67 2.78
C GLU A 61 -7.59 -1.70 2.85
N VAL A 62 -8.34 -1.59 1.74
CA VAL A 62 -9.65 -0.93 1.68
C VAL A 62 -10.65 -1.79 0.93
N MET A 63 -11.90 -1.78 1.36
CA MET A 63 -13.00 -2.43 0.65
C MET A 63 -13.83 -1.39 -0.11
N THR A 64 -14.13 -1.63 -1.38
CA THR A 64 -14.94 -0.73 -2.21
C THR A 64 -15.79 -1.52 -3.19
N ASP A 65 -16.95 -0.98 -3.58
CA ASP A 65 -17.82 -1.60 -4.59
C ASP A 65 -17.45 -1.20 -6.03
N GLU A 66 -16.60 -0.19 -6.19
CA GLU A 66 -16.14 0.31 -7.48
C GLU A 66 -14.66 0.70 -7.46
N ILE A 67 -13.97 0.45 -8.59
CA ILE A 67 -12.56 0.80 -8.78
C ILE A 67 -12.42 2.01 -9.72
N ASN A 68 -12.10 3.17 -9.14
CA ASN A 68 -11.67 4.33 -9.90
C ASN A 68 -10.18 4.19 -10.28
N ARG A 69 -9.91 3.68 -11.49
CA ARG A 69 -8.55 3.40 -11.96
C ARG A 69 -7.65 4.64 -12.04
N SER A 70 -8.20 5.78 -12.42
CA SER A 70 -7.45 7.04 -12.52
C SER A 70 -7.01 7.53 -11.14
N TRP A 71 -7.88 7.41 -10.13
CA TRP A 71 -7.54 7.74 -8.76
C TRP A 71 -6.43 6.84 -8.22
N TRP A 72 -6.55 5.51 -8.40
CA TRP A 72 -5.52 4.56 -7.98
C TRP A 72 -4.18 4.74 -8.70
N ALA A 73 -4.19 5.10 -9.99
CA ALA A 73 -2.98 5.40 -10.74
C ALA A 73 -2.26 6.65 -10.21
N GLN A 74 -2.99 7.71 -9.90
CA GLN A 74 -2.41 8.92 -9.29
C GLN A 74 -1.93 8.66 -7.86
N TYR A 75 -2.70 7.88 -7.09
CA TYR A 75 -2.37 7.56 -5.71
C TYR A 75 -1.08 6.71 -5.63
N ARG A 76 -0.94 5.66 -6.46
CA ARG A 76 0.29 4.85 -6.49
C ARG A 76 1.51 5.66 -6.92
N GLU A 77 1.36 6.60 -7.85
CA GLU A 77 2.46 7.48 -8.31
C GLU A 77 2.91 8.42 -7.19
N ARG A 78 1.95 8.98 -6.45
CA ARG A 78 2.23 9.80 -5.26
C ARG A 78 2.98 9.00 -4.19
N LEU A 79 2.53 7.77 -3.91
CA LEU A 79 3.20 6.90 -2.94
C LEU A 79 4.61 6.50 -3.40
N ALA A 80 4.80 6.18 -4.67
CA ALA A 80 6.10 5.84 -5.23
C ALA A 80 7.10 6.99 -5.08
N LEU A 81 6.68 8.23 -5.39
CA LEU A 81 7.49 9.43 -5.18
C LEU A 81 7.79 9.67 -3.69
N MET A 82 6.78 9.55 -2.82
CA MET A 82 6.93 9.76 -1.37
C MET A 82 7.91 8.76 -0.75
N LEU A 83 7.92 7.52 -1.22
CA LEU A 83 8.74 6.43 -0.68
C LEU A 83 10.04 6.18 -1.48
N SER A 84 10.32 7.01 -2.48
CA SER A 84 11.46 6.83 -3.40
C SER A 84 11.52 5.41 -3.99
N GLN A 85 10.37 4.87 -4.40
CA GLN A 85 10.24 3.57 -5.05
C GLN A 85 10.03 3.75 -6.55
N GLU A 86 10.53 2.80 -7.35
CA GLU A 86 10.23 2.76 -8.79
C GLU A 86 8.75 2.45 -9.04
N GLU A 87 8.15 1.58 -8.22
CA GLU A 87 6.75 1.20 -8.31
C GLU A 87 6.17 0.87 -6.94
N ILE A 88 4.88 1.18 -6.76
CA ILE A 88 4.06 0.69 -5.65
C ILE A 88 2.98 -0.23 -6.20
N VAL A 89 2.93 -1.46 -5.69
CA VAL A 89 1.96 -2.45 -6.12
C VAL A 89 0.62 -2.19 -5.43
N VAL A 90 -0.40 -1.93 -6.23
CA VAL A 90 -1.80 -1.87 -5.83
C VAL A 90 -2.56 -2.95 -6.59
N ARG A 91 -3.22 -3.86 -5.88
CA ARG A 91 -4.00 -4.95 -6.49
C ARG A 91 -5.43 -4.91 -5.98
N ALA A 92 -6.38 -5.30 -6.83
CA ALA A 92 -7.79 -5.41 -6.49
C ALA A 92 -8.25 -6.86 -6.63
N ILE A 93 -8.82 -7.41 -5.57
CA ILE A 93 -9.32 -8.79 -5.51
C ILE A 93 -10.85 -8.72 -5.42
N PRO A 94 -11.61 -9.27 -6.39
CA PRO A 94 -13.06 -9.34 -6.30
C PRO A 94 -13.47 -10.29 -5.18
N PHE A 95 -14.50 -9.91 -4.41
CA PHE A 95 -15.08 -10.75 -3.38
C PHE A 95 -16.61 -10.65 -3.35
N GLU A 96 -17.22 -11.61 -2.65
CA GLU A 96 -18.64 -11.63 -2.33
C GLU A 96 -18.84 -11.26 -0.86
N ARG A 97 -19.83 -10.40 -0.58
CA ARG A 97 -20.31 -10.15 0.79
C ARG A 97 -21.38 -11.18 1.09
N LEU A 98 -21.17 -11.98 2.14
CA LEU A 98 -22.14 -12.96 2.64
C LEU A 98 -23.12 -12.32 3.63
#